data_AF-A0A2U1CWT0-F1
#
_entry.id   AF-A0A2U1CWT0-F1
#
_cell.length_a   1.000
_cell.length_b   1.000
_cell.length_c   1.000
_cell.angle_alpha   90.00
_cell.angle_beta   90.00
_cell.angle_gamma   90.00
#
_symmetry.space_group_name_H-M   'P 1'
#
loop_
_entity.id
_entity.type
_entity.pdbx_description
1 polymer ?
#
loop_
_entity_poly.entity_id
_entity_poly.type
_entity_poly.pdbx_seq_one_letter_code
_entity_poly.pdbx_strand_id
1 'polypeptide(L)'
;MNHEQREYIAAAINFFWPGMTQPHTVNESAARVLYEALSEAQACTASVDLVPSPTLSPPGITYIIKTLATIGRKMLSGDAGIYSMCRDQVAASYKTRMALALRGI
;
A
#
# COMPACT_ATOMS: atom_id res chain seq x y z
N MET A 1 2.41 14.93 -2.11
CA MET A 1 1.19 14.15 -1.78
C MET A 1 0.12 15.10 -1.26
N ASN A 2 -1.10 15.06 -1.79
CA ASN A 2 -2.21 15.91 -1.35
C ASN A 2 -3.06 15.22 -0.25
N HIS A 3 -4.05 15.93 0.29
CA HIS A 3 -4.90 15.44 1.39
C HIS A 3 -5.66 14.16 1.00
N GLU A 4 -6.31 14.14 -0.16
CA GLU A 4 -7.10 12.99 -0.63
C GLU A 4 -6.22 11.73 -0.82
N GLN A 5 -5.02 11.91 -1.38
CA GLN A 5 -4.03 10.82 -1.51
C GLN A 5 -3.64 10.26 -0.15
N ARG A 6 -3.42 11.11 0.86
CA ARG A 6 -3.10 10.68 2.21
C ARG A 6 -4.22 9.87 2.84
N GLU A 7 -5.48 10.26 2.61
CA GLU A 7 -6.65 9.53 3.13
C GLU A 7 -6.75 8.12 2.54
N TYR A 8 -6.66 8.00 1.22
CA TYR A 8 -6.75 6.67 0.58
C TYR A 8 -5.53 5.80 0.89
N ILE A 9 -4.33 6.37 0.95
CA ILE A 9 -3.13 5.61 1.33
C ILE A 9 -3.23 5.17 2.78
N ALA A 10 -3.72 6.02 3.69
CA ALA A 10 -3.96 5.63 5.08
C ALA A 10 -5.00 4.51 5.18
N ALA A 11 -6.07 4.56 4.37
CA ALA A 11 -7.05 3.48 4.31
C ALA A 11 -6.41 2.16 3.83
N ALA A 12 -5.55 2.20 2.81
CA ALA A 12 -4.84 1.02 2.33
C ALA A 12 -3.82 0.47 3.36
N ILE A 13 -3.11 1.33 4.10
CA ILE A 13 -2.25 0.90 5.21
C ILE A 13 -3.08 0.24 6.30
N ASN A 14 -4.20 0.86 6.69
CA ASN A 14 -5.07 0.35 7.73
C ASN A 14 -5.83 -0.92 7.32
N PHE A 15 -5.94 -1.19 6.02
CA PHE A 15 -6.46 -2.46 5.51
C PHE A 15 -5.50 -3.63 5.78
N PHE A 16 -4.19 -3.41 5.70
CA PHE A 16 -3.16 -4.40 6.08
C PHE A 16 -2.94 -4.45 7.60
N TRP A 17 -2.91 -3.28 8.24
CA TRP A 17 -2.63 -3.12 9.66
C TRP A 17 -3.67 -2.21 10.32
N PRO A 18 -4.79 -2.78 10.81
CA PRO A 18 -5.86 -2.00 11.41
C PRO A 18 -5.36 -1.04 12.49
N GLY A 19 -5.70 0.25 12.34
CA GLY A 19 -5.36 1.31 13.31
C GLY A 19 -3.90 1.79 13.28
N MET A 20 -3.11 1.40 12.29
CA MET A 20 -1.68 1.70 12.26
C MET A 20 -1.34 3.15 11.91
N THR A 21 -2.15 3.84 11.11
CA THR A 21 -1.83 5.19 10.64
C THR A 21 -3.05 6.10 10.56
N GLN A 22 -2.79 7.41 10.60
CA GLN A 22 -3.74 8.46 10.24
C GLN A 22 -3.28 9.16 8.94
N PRO A 23 -4.16 9.84 8.18
CA PRO A 23 -3.78 10.49 6.93
C PRO A 23 -2.59 11.45 7.06
N HIS A 24 -2.53 12.21 8.15
CA HIS A 24 -1.48 13.22 8.34
C HIS A 24 -0.09 12.63 8.62
N THR A 25 0.02 11.36 9.03
CA THR A 25 1.30 10.67 9.25
C THR A 25 1.83 9.98 7.99
N VAL A 26 1.05 9.94 6.92
CA VAL A 26 1.46 9.32 5.65
C VAL A 26 2.47 10.22 4.93
N ASN A 27 3.63 9.63 4.64
CA ASN A 27 4.73 10.24 3.90
C ASN A 27 5.17 9.36 2.72
N GLU A 28 6.17 9.81 1.97
CA GLU A 28 6.67 9.10 0.78
C GLU A 28 7.32 7.76 1.11
N SER A 29 8.01 7.64 2.25
CA SER A 29 8.60 6.38 2.71
C SER A 29 7.51 5.35 2.99
N ALA A 30 6.45 5.75 3.71
CA ALA A 30 5.31 4.88 3.98
C ALA A 30 4.61 4.44 2.69
N ALA A 31 4.49 5.33 1.71
CA ALA A 31 3.96 4.99 0.39
C ALA A 31 4.84 3.95 -0.33
N ARG A 32 6.18 4.07 -0.29
CA ARG A 32 7.07 3.05 -0.88
C ARG A 32 6.91 1.68 -0.21
N VAL A 33 6.92 1.63 1.12
CA VAL A 33 6.77 0.36 1.86
C VAL A 33 5.42 -0.29 1.56
N LEU A 34 4.35 0.50 1.46
CA LEU A 34 3.02 -0.02 1.12
C LEU A 34 2.98 -0.58 -0.29
N TYR A 35 3.64 0.09 -1.24
CA TYR A 35 3.74 -0.36 -2.62
C TYR A 35 4.49 -1.69 -2.75
N GLU A 36 5.60 -1.85 -2.02
CA GLU A 36 6.36 -3.10 -1.95
C GLU A 36 5.51 -4.23 -1.35
N ALA A 37 4.84 -3.97 -0.22
CA ALA A 37 3.96 -4.94 0.42
C ALA A 37 2.80 -5.36 -0.51
N LEU A 38 2.15 -4.41 -1.20
CA LEU A 38 1.11 -4.73 -2.18
C LEU A 38 1.65 -5.54 -3.36
N SER A 39 2.85 -5.22 -3.85
CA SER A 39 3.47 -5.95 -4.96
C SER A 39 3.82 -7.39 -4.56
N GLU A 40 4.30 -7.60 -3.33
CA GLU A 40 4.59 -8.93 -2.79
C GLU A 40 3.31 -9.75 -2.54
N ALA A 41 2.28 -9.09 -1.99
CA ALA A 41 0.96 -9.71 -1.82
C ALA A 41 0.37 -10.11 -3.17
N GLN A 42 0.53 -9.27 -4.20
CA GLN A 42 0.08 -9.52 -5.56
C GLN A 42 0.86 -10.66 -6.22
N ALA A 43 2.19 -10.71 -6.08
CA ALA A 43 3.02 -11.79 -6.64
C ALA A 43 2.60 -13.18 -6.11
N CYS A 44 2.08 -13.22 -4.88
CA CYS A 44 1.56 -14.43 -4.25
C CYS A 44 0.11 -14.75 -4.67
N THR A 45 -0.67 -13.76 -5.13
CA THR A 45 -1.98 -13.97 -5.76
C THR A 45 -1.83 -13.98 -7.27
N ALA A 46 -1.60 -15.14 -7.89
CA ALA A 46 -1.35 -15.32 -9.34
C ALA A 46 -2.48 -14.85 -10.30
N SER A 47 -3.43 -14.04 -9.85
CA SER A 47 -4.68 -13.76 -10.56
C SER A 47 -5.11 -12.29 -10.59
N VAL A 48 -4.37 -11.35 -9.99
CA VAL A 48 -4.86 -9.96 -9.93
C VAL A 48 -3.83 -8.92 -10.36
N ASP A 49 -4.16 -8.20 -11.42
CA ASP A 49 -3.38 -7.14 -12.05
C ASP A 49 -3.61 -5.78 -11.34
N LEU A 50 -3.23 -5.68 -10.05
CA LEU A 50 -3.51 -4.50 -9.21
C LEU A 50 -2.42 -3.45 -9.24
N VAL A 51 -1.17 -3.87 -9.38
CA VAL A 51 -0.03 -3.00 -9.62
C VAL A 51 0.61 -3.47 -10.93
N PRO A 52 0.62 -2.64 -11.99
CA PRO A 52 1.42 -2.93 -13.17
C PRO A 52 2.87 -3.06 -12.72
N SER A 53 3.45 -4.26 -12.88
CA SER A 53 4.88 -4.45 -12.62
C SER A 53 5.65 -3.58 -13.62
N PRO A 54 6.38 -2.54 -13.17
CA PRO A 54 7.10 -1.69 -14.09
C PRO A 54 8.30 -2.46 -14.64
N THR A 55 8.21 -2.81 -15.92
CA THR A 55 9.31 -3.38 -16.68
C THR A 55 10.37 -2.29 -16.89
N LEU A 56 11.60 -2.57 -16.43
CA LEU A 56 12.86 -1.84 -16.63
C LEU A 56 13.25 -0.64 -15.75
N SER A 57 12.40 -0.04 -14.90
CA SER A 57 12.85 0.99 -13.94
C SER A 57 11.97 1.10 -12.70
N PRO A 58 12.53 1.35 -11.49
CA PRO A 58 11.74 1.60 -10.30
C PRO A 58 10.76 2.76 -10.56
N PRO A 59 9.47 2.60 -10.28
CA PRO A 59 8.50 3.63 -10.56
C PRO A 59 8.80 4.86 -9.70
N GLY A 60 8.67 6.05 -10.29
CA GLY A 60 8.83 7.30 -9.56
C GLY A 60 7.81 7.43 -8.42
N ILE A 61 8.16 8.17 -7.36
CA ILE A 61 7.29 8.30 -6.17
C ILE A 61 5.89 8.83 -6.51
N THR A 62 5.78 9.73 -7.49
CA THR A 62 4.49 10.25 -7.97
C THR A 62 3.60 9.15 -8.54
N TYR A 63 4.18 8.16 -9.24
CA TYR A 63 3.43 7.01 -9.76
C TYR A 63 2.95 6.14 -8.60
N ILE A 64 3.84 5.80 -7.66
CA ILE A 64 3.53 5.01 -6.47
C ILE A 64 2.33 5.62 -5.73
N ILE A 65 2.38 6.91 -5.44
CA ILE A 65 1.32 7.62 -4.71
C ILE A 65 -0.02 7.54 -5.45
N LYS A 66 -0.04 7.73 -6.78
CA LYS A 66 -1.27 7.68 -7.58
C LYS A 66 -1.88 6.27 -7.61
N THR A 67 -1.03 5.26 -7.79
CA THR A 67 -1.45 3.85 -7.81
C THR A 67 -2.05 3.46 -6.46
N LEU A 68 -1.36 3.78 -5.37
CA LEU A 68 -1.84 3.48 -4.02
C LEU A 68 -3.13 4.20 -3.65
N ALA A 69 -3.28 5.47 -4.05
CA ALA A 69 -4.52 6.20 -3.83
C ALA A 69 -5.70 5.55 -4.58
N THR A 70 -5.48 5.05 -5.79
CA THR A 70 -6.49 4.34 -6.58
C THR A 70 -6.88 3.01 -5.92
N ILE A 71 -5.88 2.25 -5.43
CA ILE A 71 -6.10 1.00 -4.71
C ILE A 71 -6.87 1.25 -3.41
N GLY A 72 -6.44 2.22 -2.60
CA GLY A 72 -7.09 2.58 -1.34
C GLY A 72 -8.54 3.01 -1.54
N ARG A 73 -8.82 3.76 -2.60
CA ARG A 73 -10.20 4.10 -2.99
C ARG A 73 -11.02 2.85 -3.30
N LYS A 74 -10.50 1.91 -4.09
CA LYS A 74 -11.18 0.63 -4.40
C LYS A 74 -11.43 -0.23 -3.15
N MET A 75 -10.47 -0.27 -2.22
CA MET A 75 -10.61 -0.97 -0.94
C MET A 75 -11.77 -0.40 -0.11
N LEU A 76 -11.88 0.94 -0.04
CA LEU A 76 -13.00 1.60 0.65
C LEU A 76 -14.36 1.34 -0.02
N SER A 77 -14.37 1.14 -1.35
CA SER A 77 -15.59 0.80 -2.10
C SER A 77 -16.03 -0.67 -1.93
N GLY A 78 -15.36 -1.47 -1.12
CA GLY A 78 -15.75 -2.86 -0.82
C GLY A 78 -15.26 -3.90 -1.82
N ASP A 79 -14.48 -3.51 -2.82
CA ASP A 79 -13.93 -4.39 -3.87
C ASP A 79 -12.63 -5.09 -3.40
N ALA A 80 -12.61 -5.49 -2.13
CA ALA A 80 -11.41 -5.92 -1.41
C ALA A 80 -11.23 -7.45 -1.33
N GLY A 81 -12.03 -8.22 -2.09
CA GLY A 81 -12.05 -9.69 -2.06
C GLY A 81 -10.76 -10.39 -2.49
N ILE A 82 -9.71 -9.64 -2.79
CA ILE A 82 -8.50 -10.09 -3.50
C ILE A 82 -7.35 -10.46 -2.54
N TYR A 83 -7.39 -10.00 -1.29
CA TYR A 83 -6.20 -9.99 -0.45
C TYR A 83 -6.08 -11.17 0.55
N SER A 84 -6.92 -12.20 0.50
CA SER A 84 -7.13 -13.04 1.69
C SER A 84 -6.05 -14.09 2.02
N MET A 85 -5.25 -14.58 1.07
CA MET A 85 -4.26 -15.64 1.39
C MET A 85 -2.85 -15.14 1.69
N CYS A 86 -2.38 -14.09 1.01
CA CYS A 86 -0.99 -13.64 1.15
C CYS A 86 -0.83 -12.35 1.97
N ARG A 87 -1.93 -11.63 2.22
CA ARG A 87 -1.91 -10.38 3.00
C ARG A 87 -1.38 -10.61 4.39
N ASP A 88 -1.82 -11.64 5.10
CA ASP A 88 -1.47 -11.77 6.53
C ASP A 88 0.03 -12.08 6.70
N GLN A 89 0.61 -12.87 5.80
CA GLN A 89 2.05 -13.14 5.77
C GLN A 89 2.86 -11.88 5.44
N VAL A 90 2.46 -11.15 4.38
CA VAL A 90 3.15 -9.92 3.98
C VAL A 90 2.96 -8.79 5.01
N ALA A 91 1.76 -8.69 5.61
CA ALA A 91 1.50 -7.77 6.69
C ALA A 91 2.43 -8.05 7.87
N ALA A 92 2.66 -9.32 8.22
CA ALA A 92 3.59 -9.69 9.28
C ALA A 92 5.04 -9.28 8.94
N SER A 93 5.51 -9.55 7.71
CA SER A 93 6.89 -9.26 7.31
C SER A 93 7.20 -7.76 7.17
N TYR A 94 6.22 -6.94 6.75
CA TYR A 94 6.41 -5.51 6.53
C TYR A 94 6.02 -4.62 7.72
N LYS A 95 5.38 -5.15 8.77
CA LYS A 95 4.87 -4.34 9.90
C LYS A 95 5.92 -3.40 10.50
N THR A 96 7.11 -3.92 10.80
CA THR A 96 8.19 -3.10 11.40
C THR A 96 8.68 -2.04 10.43
N ARG A 97 8.84 -2.37 9.14
CA ARG A 97 9.26 -1.43 8.10
C ARG A 97 8.24 -0.31 7.92
N MET A 98 6.95 -0.64 7.93
CA MET A 98 5.87 0.35 7.84
C MET A 98 5.88 1.30 9.04
N ALA A 99 6.08 0.78 10.26
CA ALA A 99 6.14 1.60 11.46
C ALA A 99 7.31 2.60 11.45
N LEU A 100 8.47 2.17 10.94
CA LEU A 100 9.65 3.04 10.77
C LEU A 100 9.41 4.08 9.68
N ALA A 101 8.86 3.65 8.54
CA ALA A 101 8.58 4.52 7.41
C ALA A 101 7.57 5.62 7.75
N LEU A 102 6.54 5.33 8.55
CA LEU A 102 5.60 6.35 9.06
C LEU A 102 6.26 7.40 9.96
N ARG A 103 7.39 7.08 10.59
CA ARG A 103 8.22 8.02 11.36
C ARG A 103 9.23 8.76 10.50
N GLY A 104 9.30 8.46 9.20
CA GLY A 104 10.26 9.04 8.26
C GLY A 104 11.67 8.46 8.38
N ILE A 105 11.80 7.26 8.97
CA ILE A 105 13.07 6.54 9.17
C ILE A 105 13.15 5.38 8.17
#